data_AF-A0A536WVI0-F1
#
_entry.id   AF-A0A536WVI0-F1
#
_cell.length_a   1.000
_cell.length_b   1.000
_cell.length_c   1.000
_cell.angle_alpha   90.00
_cell.angle_beta   90.00
_cell.angle_gamma   90.00
#
_symmetry.space_group_name_H-M   'P 1'
#
loop_
_entity.id
_entity.type
_entity.pdbx_description
1 polymer ?
#
loop_
_entity_poly.entity_id
_entity_poly.type
_entity_poly.pdbx_seq_one_letter_code
_entity_poly.pdbx_strand_id
1 'polypeptide(L)'
;MSQGNRSWVVAVVLALATNVAAAAALNDGDKAPAALSAATLAKFYPTPLASSPVGVIEDQAVWQAKVQGLITASPQWLQQNVLASQTRSEFMANLGLLEQMQKGSMDHGAVALKSLAKDGKVGTKALDANSPLGSGNGDLVYTALPPCRIMDSRTGGGGLSNPLVGNHLYSIPGFTSTNWGLYGGNSGSNCGLTSSVGSNIWAVALVITILNPNFDAYLGVSDSSTLATVLSTVALNYTHGQGLSTVYIVPQISGNTIFFAMPSALTANIIFDVIGYFAVSEATPLDCISTAEVDSTVANGANWSFNATACPSGYTRVEIGCRADFFNSSVFASNGFTPGANADCQATNTFGGSQTMHASSRCCRVPGR
;
A
#
# COMPACT_ATOMS: atom_id res chain seq x y z
N MET A 1 -7.03 -0.06 -64.03
CA MET A 1 -7.24 -1.16 -63.06
C MET A 1 -6.41 -0.83 -61.83
N SER A 2 -7.06 -0.38 -60.76
CA SER A 2 -6.46 0.09 -59.51
C SER A 2 -7.10 -0.71 -58.38
N GLN A 3 -6.30 -1.40 -57.56
CA GLN A 3 -6.75 -2.01 -56.31
C GLN A 3 -5.90 -1.43 -55.18
N GLY A 4 -6.54 -0.59 -54.37
CA GLY A 4 -5.98 0.01 -53.16
C GLY A 4 -6.20 -0.88 -51.93
N ASN A 5 -5.14 -0.97 -51.11
CA ASN A 5 -5.15 -1.55 -49.77
C ASN A 5 -6.18 -0.87 -48.88
N ARG A 6 -7.13 -1.64 -48.34
CA ARG A 6 -8.03 -1.21 -47.26
C ARG A 6 -7.49 -1.70 -45.92
N SER A 7 -6.97 -0.76 -45.14
CA SER A 7 -6.62 -0.94 -43.73
C SER A 7 -7.91 -1.06 -42.91
N TRP A 8 -8.03 -2.12 -42.11
CA TRP A 8 -9.14 -2.30 -41.17
C TRP A 8 -8.87 -1.47 -39.91
N VAL A 9 -9.73 -0.48 -39.66
CA VAL A 9 -9.80 0.24 -38.39
C VAL A 9 -10.85 -0.47 -37.54
N VAL A 10 -10.42 -1.13 -36.47
CA VAL A 10 -11.32 -1.66 -35.44
C VAL A 10 -11.68 -0.50 -34.51
N ALA A 11 -12.92 -0.02 -34.62
CA ALA A 11 -13.49 0.92 -33.66
C ALA A 11 -13.93 0.15 -32.40
N VAL A 12 -13.27 0.40 -31.28
CA VAL A 12 -13.73 -0.08 -29.97
C VAL A 12 -14.75 0.94 -29.45
N VAL A 13 -16.03 0.55 -29.45
CA VAL A 13 -17.11 1.27 -28.78
C VAL A 13 -17.01 0.98 -27.29
N LEU A 14 -16.57 1.96 -26.50
CA LEU A 14 -16.59 1.88 -25.03
C LEU A 14 -18.02 2.22 -24.56
N ALA A 15 -18.75 1.21 -24.10
CA ALA A 15 -20.04 1.41 -23.47
C ALA A 15 -19.85 2.15 -22.13
N LEU A 16 -20.28 3.42 -22.07
CA LEU A 16 -20.49 4.11 -20.81
C LEU A 16 -21.72 3.49 -20.13
N ALA A 17 -21.52 2.90 -18.95
CA ALA A 17 -22.60 2.44 -18.10
C ALA A 17 -23.48 3.64 -17.69
N THR A 18 -24.72 3.62 -18.17
CA THR A 18 -25.78 4.56 -17.76
C THR A 18 -26.25 4.21 -16.35
N ASN A 19 -25.85 5.00 -15.35
CA ASN A 19 -26.58 5.04 -14.08
C ASN A 19 -27.65 6.14 -14.19
N VAL A 20 -28.84 5.76 -14.65
CA VAL A 20 -30.04 6.57 -14.52
C VAL A 20 -30.57 6.34 -13.10
N ALA A 21 -30.38 7.31 -12.21
CA ALA A 21 -31.03 7.30 -10.91
C ALA A 21 -32.53 7.60 -11.09
N ALA A 22 -33.37 6.57 -10.98
CA ALA A 22 -34.79 6.75 -10.76
C ALA A 22 -35.02 7.14 -9.30
N ALA A 23 -35.51 8.36 -9.08
CA ALA A 23 -35.96 8.82 -7.77
C ALA A 23 -37.30 8.17 -7.43
N ALA A 24 -37.34 7.38 -6.36
CA ALA A 24 -38.55 7.10 -5.60
C ALA A 24 -38.17 7.02 -4.12
N ALA A 25 -38.72 7.95 -3.34
CA ALA A 25 -38.49 8.09 -1.91
C ALA A 25 -39.04 6.90 -1.11
N LEU A 26 -38.39 6.60 0.03
CA LEU A 26 -39.01 6.24 1.32
C LEU A 26 -37.92 6.03 2.41
N ASN A 27 -37.89 6.97 3.36
CA ASN A 27 -37.43 6.98 4.76
C ASN A 27 -36.12 6.28 5.22
N ASP A 28 -35.22 7.16 5.66
CA ASP A 28 -34.36 7.16 6.86
C ASP A 28 -33.51 5.95 7.25
N GLY A 29 -32.19 6.20 7.25
CA GLY A 29 -31.25 5.54 8.16
C GLY A 29 -29.92 5.11 7.55
N ASP A 30 -29.21 6.01 6.86
CA ASP A 30 -27.73 6.13 6.92
C ASP A 30 -27.24 7.15 5.88
N LYS A 31 -26.59 8.22 6.35
CA LYS A 31 -26.12 9.31 5.50
C LYS A 31 -24.94 8.84 4.63
N ALA A 32 -25.20 8.63 3.35
CA ALA A 32 -24.16 8.71 2.32
C ALA A 32 -23.45 10.08 2.40
N PRO A 33 -22.14 10.16 2.13
CA PRO A 33 -21.42 11.44 2.11
C PRO A 33 -22.12 12.41 1.16
N ALA A 34 -22.46 13.60 1.67
CA ALA A 34 -23.23 14.60 0.96
C ALA A 34 -22.57 14.94 -0.39
N ALA A 35 -23.32 14.82 -1.48
CA ALA A 35 -22.91 15.34 -2.78
C ALA A 35 -22.53 16.82 -2.63
N LEU A 36 -21.36 17.18 -3.15
CA LEU A 36 -20.87 18.56 -3.13
C LEU A 36 -21.87 19.48 -3.83
N SER A 37 -22.19 20.62 -3.21
CA SER A 37 -23.21 21.51 -3.77
C SER A 37 -22.71 22.10 -5.11
N ALA A 38 -23.49 21.91 -6.18
CA ALA A 38 -23.20 22.45 -7.51
C ALA A 38 -22.95 23.98 -7.50
N ALA A 39 -23.50 24.67 -6.49
CA ALA A 39 -23.31 26.10 -6.26
C ALA A 39 -21.84 26.48 -5.96
N THR A 40 -21.08 25.65 -5.24
CA THR A 40 -19.68 25.93 -4.90
C THR A 40 -18.76 25.84 -6.11
N LEU A 41 -19.08 24.95 -7.07
CA LEU A 41 -18.29 24.74 -8.29
C LEU A 41 -18.66 25.72 -9.41
N ALA A 42 -19.88 26.28 -9.39
CA ALA A 42 -20.36 27.21 -10.42
C ALA A 42 -19.49 28.47 -10.55
N LYS A 43 -18.83 28.95 -9.47
CA LYS A 43 -17.94 30.13 -9.51
C LYS A 43 -16.69 29.94 -10.38
N PHE A 44 -16.32 28.69 -10.67
CA PHE A 44 -15.17 28.35 -11.49
C PHE A 44 -15.53 28.01 -12.94
N TYR A 45 -16.82 28.01 -13.30
CA TYR A 45 -17.23 27.86 -14.69
C TYR A 45 -17.00 29.16 -15.49
N PRO A 46 -16.57 29.10 -16.77
CA PRO A 46 -16.03 27.95 -17.48
C PRO A 46 -14.51 27.84 -17.30
N THR A 47 -14.03 26.74 -16.71
CA THR A 47 -12.60 26.40 -16.68
C THR A 47 -12.32 25.28 -17.66
N PRO A 48 -11.38 25.42 -18.61
CA PRO A 48 -11.05 24.34 -19.54
C PRO A 48 -10.53 23.11 -18.78
N LEU A 49 -11.06 21.94 -19.10
CA LEU A 49 -10.55 20.66 -18.62
C LEU A 49 -9.63 20.07 -19.70
N ALA A 50 -8.70 19.19 -19.32
CA ALA A 50 -7.88 18.47 -20.32
C ALA A 50 -8.74 17.58 -21.24
N SER A 51 -9.93 17.21 -20.78
CA SER A 51 -10.93 16.47 -21.56
C SER A 51 -11.87 17.36 -22.39
N SER A 52 -11.77 18.69 -22.27
CA SER A 52 -12.60 19.62 -23.05
C SER A 52 -12.03 19.77 -24.46
N PRO A 53 -12.86 19.78 -25.52
CA PRO A 53 -12.39 20.03 -26.88
C PRO A 53 -11.75 21.42 -26.99
N VAL A 54 -10.64 21.50 -27.73
CA VAL A 54 -9.89 22.76 -27.90
C VAL A 54 -10.79 23.83 -28.52
N GLY A 55 -10.92 24.96 -27.82
CA GLY A 55 -11.71 26.11 -28.28
C GLY A 55 -13.22 26.00 -28.05
N VAL A 56 -13.69 24.97 -27.34
CA VAL A 56 -15.13 24.78 -27.03
C VAL A 56 -15.39 25.01 -25.55
N ILE A 57 -16.35 25.89 -25.25
CA ILE A 57 -16.92 26.01 -23.91
C ILE A 57 -17.96 24.90 -23.75
N GLU A 58 -17.71 24.00 -22.82
CA GLU A 58 -18.62 22.90 -22.55
C GLU A 58 -19.90 23.39 -21.87
N ASP A 59 -21.00 22.69 -22.10
CA ASP A 59 -22.25 22.92 -21.36
C ASP A 59 -22.00 22.85 -19.84
N GLN A 60 -22.62 23.74 -19.08
CA GLN A 60 -22.34 23.88 -17.65
C GLN A 60 -22.65 22.61 -16.86
N ALA A 61 -23.70 21.87 -17.21
CA ALA A 61 -24.03 20.62 -16.54
C ALA A 61 -23.01 19.52 -16.88
N VAL A 62 -22.55 19.47 -18.13
CA VAL A 62 -21.49 18.55 -18.57
C VAL A 62 -20.17 18.84 -17.87
N TRP A 63 -19.79 20.12 -17.79
CA TRP A 63 -18.59 20.57 -17.09
C TRP A 63 -18.65 20.24 -15.59
N GLN A 64 -19.78 20.52 -14.93
CA GLN A 64 -19.96 20.21 -13.50
C GLN A 64 -19.88 18.70 -13.24
N ALA A 65 -20.49 17.87 -14.09
CA ALA A 65 -20.41 16.42 -13.96
C ALA A 65 -18.97 15.90 -14.08
N LYS A 66 -18.19 16.43 -15.02
CA LYS A 66 -16.77 16.07 -15.18
C LYS A 66 -15.94 16.46 -13.97
N VAL A 67 -16.07 17.70 -13.49
CA VAL A 67 -15.36 18.19 -12.30
C VAL A 67 -15.75 17.40 -11.05
N GLN A 68 -17.03 17.11 -10.87
CA GLN A 68 -17.51 16.31 -9.74
C GLN A 68 -16.93 14.88 -9.80
N GLY A 69 -16.87 14.27 -10.98
CA GLY A 69 -16.25 12.98 -11.19
C GLY A 69 -14.75 12.98 -10.83
N LEU A 70 -14.03 14.03 -11.23
CA LEU A 70 -12.62 14.21 -10.88
C LEU A 70 -12.44 14.29 -9.36
N ILE A 71 -13.21 15.15 -8.69
CA ILE A 71 -13.12 15.35 -7.23
C ILE A 71 -13.49 14.07 -6.47
N THR A 72 -14.59 13.39 -6.83
CA THR A 72 -15.01 12.16 -6.14
C THR A 72 -14.00 11.02 -6.28
N ALA A 73 -13.24 10.98 -7.39
CA ALA A 73 -12.16 10.00 -7.60
C ALA A 73 -10.83 10.38 -6.92
N SER A 74 -10.77 11.52 -6.22
CA SER A 74 -9.54 12.07 -5.64
C SER A 74 -9.33 11.66 -4.18
N PRO A 75 -8.08 11.62 -3.67
CA PRO A 75 -7.80 11.53 -2.23
C PRO A 75 -8.42 12.69 -1.44
N GLN A 76 -8.84 12.44 -0.19
CA GLN A 76 -9.58 13.44 0.62
C GLN A 76 -8.84 14.76 0.82
N TRP A 77 -7.51 14.73 0.98
CA TRP A 77 -6.71 15.96 1.14
C TRP A 77 -6.77 16.84 -0.12
N LEU A 78 -6.87 16.23 -1.30
CA LEU A 78 -6.92 16.95 -2.57
C LEU A 78 -8.33 17.43 -2.90
N GLN A 79 -9.36 16.68 -2.48
CA GLN A 79 -10.75 17.17 -2.48
C GLN A 79 -10.86 18.46 -1.66
N GLN A 80 -10.28 18.49 -0.46
CA GLN A 80 -10.28 19.67 0.39
C GLN A 80 -9.57 20.86 -0.26
N ASN A 81 -8.44 20.65 -0.93
CA ASN A 81 -7.71 21.72 -1.63
C ASN A 81 -8.48 22.30 -2.84
N VAL A 82 -9.13 21.45 -3.64
CA VAL A 82 -9.98 21.90 -4.76
C VAL A 82 -11.15 22.75 -4.25
N LEU A 83 -11.75 22.35 -3.12
CA LEU A 83 -12.89 23.05 -2.53
C LEU A 83 -12.50 24.34 -1.79
N ALA A 84 -11.30 24.37 -1.21
CA ALA A 84 -10.73 25.54 -0.55
C ALA A 84 -10.20 26.59 -1.53
N SER A 85 -10.18 26.29 -2.84
CA SER A 85 -9.71 27.23 -3.85
C SER A 85 -10.54 28.52 -3.79
N GLN A 86 -9.84 29.65 -3.74
CA GLN A 86 -10.44 30.98 -3.70
C GLN A 86 -10.36 31.64 -5.08
N THR A 87 -9.31 31.32 -5.85
CA THR A 87 -9.09 31.86 -7.19
C THR A 87 -9.25 30.79 -8.27
N ARG A 88 -9.55 31.22 -9.51
CA ARG A 88 -9.57 30.32 -10.67
C ARG A 88 -8.21 29.68 -10.95
N SER A 89 -7.12 30.40 -10.67
CA SER A 89 -5.76 29.90 -10.86
C SER A 89 -5.43 28.75 -9.91
N GLU A 90 -5.81 28.88 -8.63
CA GLU A 90 -5.66 27.80 -7.64
C GLU A 90 -6.50 26.58 -8.01
N PHE A 91 -7.75 26.82 -8.42
CA PHE A 91 -8.65 25.77 -8.86
C PHE A 91 -8.08 25.02 -10.06
N MET A 92 -7.53 25.73 -11.06
CA MET A 92 -6.87 25.13 -12.22
C MET A 92 -5.61 24.33 -11.88
N ALA A 93 -4.78 24.83 -10.96
CA ALA A 93 -3.58 24.11 -10.53
C ALA A 93 -3.94 22.79 -9.82
N ASN A 94 -4.93 22.83 -8.92
CA ASN A 94 -5.42 21.65 -8.21
C ASN A 94 -6.10 20.66 -9.16
N LEU A 95 -6.86 21.15 -10.15
CA LEU A 95 -7.50 20.32 -11.16
C LEU A 95 -6.49 19.69 -12.14
N GLY A 96 -5.46 20.45 -12.53
CA GLY A 96 -4.36 19.93 -13.36
C GLY A 96 -3.57 18.84 -12.65
N LEU A 97 -3.36 18.95 -11.33
CA LEU A 97 -2.75 17.89 -10.53
C LEU A 97 -3.63 16.62 -10.52
N LEU A 98 -4.96 16.78 -10.42
CA LEU A 98 -5.90 15.65 -10.50
C LEU A 98 -5.87 14.94 -11.84
N GLU A 99 -5.88 15.71 -12.92
CA GLU A 99 -5.80 15.17 -14.28
C GLU A 99 -4.44 14.48 -14.52
N GLN A 100 -3.34 15.02 -13.95
CA GLN A 100 -2.02 14.37 -14.00
C GLN A 100 -1.98 13.07 -13.20
N MET A 101 -2.59 13.01 -12.01
CA MET A 101 -2.68 11.79 -11.22
C MET A 101 -3.50 10.72 -11.94
N GLN A 102 -4.62 11.10 -12.57
CA GLN A 102 -5.41 10.18 -13.39
C GLN A 102 -4.65 9.73 -14.63
N LYS A 103 -3.95 10.63 -15.32
CA LYS A 103 -3.14 10.28 -16.48
C LYS A 103 -1.99 9.35 -16.12
N GLY A 104 -1.27 9.61 -15.03
CA GLY A 104 -0.23 8.71 -14.52
C GLY A 104 -0.79 7.33 -14.16
N SER A 105 -1.96 7.29 -13.50
CA SER A 105 -2.67 6.03 -13.21
C SER A 105 -3.09 5.28 -14.48
N MET A 106 -3.57 6.00 -15.50
CA MET A 106 -3.95 5.43 -16.80
C MET A 106 -2.75 4.97 -17.63
N ASP A 107 -1.61 5.65 -17.58
CA ASP A 107 -0.39 5.24 -18.28
C ASP A 107 0.19 3.97 -17.65
N HIS A 108 0.20 3.87 -16.31
CA HIS A 108 0.52 2.63 -15.60
C HIS A 108 -0.52 1.52 -15.87
N GLY A 109 -1.80 1.88 -15.94
CA GLY A 109 -2.89 0.97 -16.29
C GLY A 109 -2.84 0.48 -17.74
N ALA A 110 -2.39 1.32 -18.68
CA ALA A 110 -2.24 0.99 -20.09
C ALA A 110 -1.04 0.09 -20.35
N VAL A 111 0.04 0.26 -19.58
CA VAL A 111 1.18 -0.67 -19.55
C VAL A 111 0.73 -2.04 -18.99
N ALA A 112 -0.06 -2.05 -17.91
CA ALA A 112 -0.65 -3.27 -17.37
C ALA A 112 -1.68 -3.92 -18.31
N LEU A 113 -2.48 -3.13 -19.03
CA LEU A 113 -3.43 -3.61 -20.04
C LEU A 113 -2.71 -4.19 -21.26
N LYS A 114 -1.59 -3.60 -21.70
CA LYS A 114 -0.77 -4.17 -22.78
C LYS A 114 -0.11 -5.49 -22.38
N SER A 115 0.26 -5.66 -21.10
CA SER A 115 0.75 -6.96 -20.61
C SER A 115 -0.37 -7.99 -20.47
N LEU A 116 -1.59 -7.56 -20.07
CA LEU A 116 -2.76 -8.44 -19.90
C LEU A 116 -3.47 -8.80 -21.21
N ALA A 117 -3.38 -7.95 -22.25
CA ALA A 117 -3.95 -8.22 -23.56
C ALA A 117 -3.25 -9.37 -24.31
N LYS A 118 -2.05 -9.78 -23.85
CA LYS A 118 -1.38 -10.99 -24.36
C LYS A 118 -2.08 -12.28 -23.93
N ASP A 119 -2.85 -12.26 -22.84
CA ASP A 119 -3.47 -13.45 -22.22
C ASP A 119 -5.01 -13.44 -22.20
N GLY A 120 -5.65 -12.53 -22.95
CA GLY A 120 -7.07 -12.68 -23.32
C GLY A 120 -8.10 -12.71 -22.19
N LYS A 121 -7.79 -12.22 -20.99
CA LYS A 121 -8.77 -12.05 -19.89
C LYS A 121 -8.56 -10.72 -19.17
N VAL A 122 -9.42 -9.75 -19.48
CA VAL A 122 -9.57 -8.54 -18.66
C VAL A 122 -10.52 -8.88 -17.51
N GLY A 123 -9.95 -9.40 -16.42
CA GLY A 123 -10.66 -9.42 -15.14
C GLY A 123 -10.64 -8.03 -14.53
N THR A 124 -11.77 -7.55 -14.03
CA THR A 124 -11.79 -6.43 -13.09
C THR A 124 -10.92 -6.82 -11.91
N LYS A 125 -9.76 -6.17 -11.76
CA LYS A 125 -8.95 -6.29 -10.55
C LYS A 125 -9.71 -5.57 -9.44
N ALA A 126 -10.74 -6.23 -8.93
CA ALA A 126 -11.22 -5.97 -7.58
C ALA A 126 -9.97 -6.04 -6.69
N LEU A 127 -9.90 -5.16 -5.68
CA LEU A 127 -9.14 -5.49 -4.49
C LEU A 127 -9.68 -6.84 -4.05
N ASP A 128 -8.95 -7.91 -4.38
CA ASP A 128 -9.35 -9.24 -4.01
C ASP A 128 -9.34 -9.25 -2.48
N ALA A 129 -10.52 -9.31 -1.88
CA ALA A 129 -10.67 -9.40 -0.43
C ALA A 129 -10.03 -10.68 0.13
N ASN A 130 -9.64 -11.61 -0.74
CA ASN A 130 -8.88 -12.82 -0.45
C ASN A 130 -7.43 -12.78 -1.00
N SER A 131 -6.99 -11.68 -1.61
CA SER A 131 -5.57 -11.48 -1.88
C SER A 131 -4.93 -11.27 -0.52
N PRO A 132 -3.98 -12.11 -0.09
CA PRO A 132 -3.26 -11.87 1.14
C PRO A 132 -2.72 -10.45 1.10
N LEU A 133 -2.85 -9.71 2.20
CA LEU A 133 -2.16 -8.45 2.29
C LEU A 133 -0.67 -8.71 1.99
N GLY A 134 -0.10 -8.05 0.98
CA GLY A 134 1.25 -8.33 0.49
C GLY A 134 1.35 -9.15 -0.82
N SER A 135 0.26 -9.47 -1.52
CA SER A 135 0.35 -10.08 -2.86
C SER A 135 0.68 -9.04 -3.95
N GLY A 136 1.96 -8.66 -4.02
CA GLY A 136 2.54 -7.79 -5.07
C GLY A 136 2.64 -6.30 -4.70
N ASN A 137 3.16 -5.49 -5.64
CA ASN A 137 3.51 -4.07 -5.47
C ASN A 137 2.35 -3.14 -5.09
N GLY A 138 1.12 -3.66 -4.97
CA GLY A 138 -0.09 -2.88 -4.66
C GLY A 138 -0.44 -2.83 -3.18
N ASP A 139 0.24 -3.62 -2.33
CA ASP A 139 -0.08 -3.74 -0.92
C ASP A 139 1.19 -3.77 -0.06
N LEU A 140 1.76 -2.58 0.09
CA LEU A 140 2.96 -2.35 0.87
C LEU A 140 2.60 -1.68 2.19
N VAL A 141 3.19 -2.18 3.27
CA VAL A 141 3.07 -1.61 4.61
C VAL A 141 4.27 -0.70 4.87
N TYR A 142 3.99 0.51 5.35
CA TYR A 142 5.02 1.42 5.82
C TYR A 142 5.45 1.05 7.24
N THR A 143 6.74 0.78 7.40
CA THR A 143 7.37 0.61 8.72
C THR A 143 8.23 1.81 9.02
N ALA A 144 7.86 2.56 10.06
CA ALA A 144 8.65 3.67 10.55
C ALA A 144 9.95 3.18 11.19
N LEU A 145 11.05 3.88 10.92
CA LEU A 145 12.35 3.64 11.54
C LEU A 145 12.77 4.89 12.32
N PRO A 146 13.52 4.75 13.42
CA PRO A 146 14.21 5.89 14.01
C PRO A 146 15.17 6.48 12.96
N PRO A 147 15.24 7.82 12.80
CA PRO A 147 16.13 8.44 11.83
C PRO A 147 17.55 7.91 11.93
N CYS A 148 18.06 7.36 10.83
CA CYS A 148 19.36 6.71 10.81
C CYS A 148 20.11 7.05 9.53
N ARG A 149 21.36 7.49 9.67
CA ARG A 149 22.16 7.91 8.52
C ARG A 149 22.64 6.72 7.70
N ILE A 150 22.29 6.72 6.43
CA ILE A 150 22.74 5.69 5.47
C ILE A 150 23.82 6.20 4.53
N MET A 151 23.93 7.52 4.33
CA MET A 151 24.96 8.14 3.50
C MET A 151 25.30 9.56 3.98
N ASP A 152 26.58 9.91 3.93
CA ASP A 152 27.11 11.24 4.19
C ASP A 152 28.33 11.50 3.31
N SER A 153 28.21 12.38 2.31
CA SER A 153 29.33 12.62 1.39
C SER A 153 30.56 13.25 2.05
N ARG A 154 30.42 13.80 3.26
CA ARG A 154 31.51 14.44 3.99
C ARG A 154 32.46 13.43 4.60
N THR A 155 31.97 12.22 4.87
CA THR A 155 32.70 11.15 5.57
C THR A 155 32.67 9.82 4.82
N GLY A 156 31.96 9.74 3.69
CA GLY A 156 31.86 8.54 2.87
C GLY A 156 33.17 8.11 2.24
N GLY A 157 33.23 6.85 1.82
CA GLY A 157 34.31 6.27 1.02
C GLY A 157 33.86 5.97 -0.41
N GLY A 158 34.69 5.26 -1.19
CA GLY A 158 34.27 4.70 -2.47
C GLY A 158 33.82 5.71 -3.54
N GLY A 159 34.37 6.93 -3.53
CA GLY A 159 33.97 8.00 -4.45
C GLY A 159 32.80 8.87 -3.94
N LEU A 160 32.29 8.57 -2.75
CA LEU A 160 31.30 9.37 -2.02
C LEU A 160 31.95 10.20 -0.91
N SER A 161 33.21 10.57 -1.07
CA SER A 161 33.97 11.41 -0.15
C SER A 161 34.23 12.76 -0.81
N ASN A 162 34.08 13.85 -0.06
CA ASN A 162 34.16 15.26 -0.50
C ASN A 162 32.85 15.76 -1.14
N PRO A 163 32.70 17.07 -1.39
CA PRO A 163 31.57 17.59 -2.15
C PRO A 163 31.45 16.82 -3.47
N LEU A 164 30.29 16.23 -3.68
CA LEU A 164 30.00 15.45 -4.86
C LEU A 164 29.90 16.38 -6.06
N VAL A 165 30.35 15.92 -7.21
CA VAL A 165 30.38 16.71 -8.45
C VAL A 165 29.17 16.41 -9.33
N GLY A 166 28.70 17.42 -10.03
CA GLY A 166 27.62 17.33 -10.99
C GLY A 166 27.98 16.53 -12.25
N ASN A 167 26.95 16.16 -13.02
CA ASN A 167 27.06 15.31 -14.22
C ASN A 167 27.75 13.96 -13.95
N HIS A 168 27.58 13.45 -12.73
CA HIS A 168 28.07 12.16 -12.30
C HIS A 168 26.93 11.38 -11.65
N LEU A 169 26.85 10.09 -11.98
CA LEU A 169 25.86 9.20 -11.41
C LEU A 169 26.45 8.53 -10.17
N TYR A 170 25.88 8.81 -9.01
CA TYR A 170 26.23 8.16 -7.76
C TYR A 170 25.20 7.09 -7.40
N SER A 171 25.63 6.14 -6.58
CA SER A 171 24.76 5.06 -6.14
C SER A 171 25.11 4.59 -4.73
N ILE A 172 24.08 4.26 -3.95
CA ILE A 172 24.18 3.51 -2.70
C ILE A 172 23.13 2.39 -2.69
N PRO A 173 23.29 1.32 -1.91
CA PRO A 173 22.23 0.35 -1.74
C PRO A 173 21.02 0.96 -1.02
N GLY A 174 19.81 0.49 -1.31
CA GLY A 174 18.60 0.86 -0.56
C GLY A 174 18.51 0.16 0.80
N PHE A 175 19.09 -1.03 0.93
CA PHE A 175 19.23 -1.80 2.17
C PHE A 175 20.53 -2.62 2.16
N THR A 176 21.03 -2.99 3.35
CA THR A 176 22.30 -3.72 3.48
C THR A 176 22.23 -4.74 4.62
N SER A 177 22.90 -5.88 4.44
CA SER A 177 23.04 -6.89 5.49
C SER A 177 24.07 -6.53 6.55
N THR A 178 24.93 -5.54 6.30
CA THR A 178 26.06 -5.19 7.17
C THR A 178 25.84 -3.87 7.89
N ASN A 179 26.43 -2.78 7.38
CA ASN A 179 26.34 -1.44 7.93
C ASN A 179 26.55 -0.40 6.82
N TRP A 180 26.41 0.88 7.18
CA TRP A 180 26.46 2.01 6.25
C TRP A 180 27.79 2.76 6.29
N GLY A 181 28.81 2.24 7.00
CA GLY A 181 30.08 2.93 7.21
C GLY A 181 30.81 3.27 5.90
N LEU A 182 30.72 2.40 4.89
CA LEU A 182 31.31 2.63 3.56
C LEU A 182 30.78 3.92 2.89
N TYR A 183 29.53 4.29 3.18
CA TYR A 183 28.82 5.42 2.56
C TYR A 183 28.84 6.67 3.46
N GLY A 184 29.57 6.64 4.58
CA GLY A 184 29.60 7.73 5.56
C GLY A 184 28.42 7.71 6.55
N GLY A 185 27.58 6.66 6.49
CA GLY A 185 26.48 6.42 7.41
C GLY A 185 26.90 5.67 8.68
N ASN A 186 25.91 5.11 9.37
CA ASN A 186 26.11 4.38 10.62
C ASN A 186 26.96 3.11 10.42
N SER A 187 28.16 3.07 11.00
CA SER A 187 29.09 1.94 10.89
C SER A 187 28.77 0.76 11.82
N GLY A 188 27.90 0.95 12.80
CA GLY A 188 27.52 -0.08 13.78
C GLY A 188 26.15 -0.72 13.54
N SER A 189 25.41 -0.29 12.52
CA SER A 189 24.03 -0.73 12.26
C SER A 189 23.68 -0.67 10.78
N ASN A 190 22.74 -1.50 10.35
CA ASN A 190 22.06 -1.41 9.06
C ASN A 190 20.79 -0.56 9.10
N CYS A 191 20.56 0.20 10.18
CA CYS A 191 19.37 1.04 10.37
C CYS A 191 18.04 0.25 10.41
N GLY A 192 18.07 -1.05 10.71
CA GLY A 192 16.86 -1.89 10.69
C GLY A 192 16.45 -2.34 9.28
N LEU A 193 17.25 -2.03 8.26
CA LEU A 193 17.07 -2.49 6.88
C LEU A 193 17.80 -3.83 6.68
N THR A 194 17.45 -4.86 7.46
CA THR A 194 18.10 -6.17 7.48
C THR A 194 17.79 -6.99 6.22
N SER A 195 18.58 -8.04 5.95
CA SER A 195 18.32 -8.95 4.82
C SER A 195 17.05 -9.80 4.95
N SER A 196 16.50 -9.96 6.16
CA SER A 196 15.23 -10.68 6.36
C SER A 196 14.04 -9.91 5.79
N VAL A 197 14.06 -8.58 5.93
CA VAL A 197 13.06 -7.69 5.33
C VAL A 197 13.51 -7.19 3.96
N GLY A 198 14.83 -7.11 3.72
CA GLY A 198 15.46 -6.42 2.60
C GLY A 198 14.95 -6.84 1.22
N SER A 199 14.85 -8.14 0.94
CA SER A 199 14.30 -8.60 -0.34
C SER A 199 12.80 -8.29 -0.52
N ASN A 200 12.11 -7.97 0.57
CA ASN A 200 10.71 -7.60 0.62
C ASN A 200 10.52 -6.07 0.65
N ILE A 201 11.59 -5.26 0.69
CA ILE A 201 11.53 -3.80 0.61
C ILE A 201 11.34 -3.36 -0.83
N TRP A 202 10.28 -2.59 -1.08
CA TRP A 202 9.91 -2.06 -2.39
C TRP A 202 10.07 -0.54 -2.50
N ALA A 203 10.26 0.15 -1.38
CA ALA A 203 10.62 1.57 -1.35
C ALA A 203 11.26 1.93 -0.01
N VAL A 204 12.13 2.94 -0.03
CA VAL A 204 12.77 3.49 1.18
C VAL A 204 12.38 4.96 1.31
N ALA A 205 11.94 5.35 2.50
CA ALA A 205 11.63 6.74 2.83
C ALA A 205 12.87 7.41 3.43
N LEU A 206 13.34 8.45 2.76
CA LEU A 206 14.58 9.16 3.09
C LEU A 206 14.28 10.61 3.45
N VAL A 207 15.04 11.13 4.40
CA VAL A 207 15.31 12.55 4.54
C VAL A 207 16.61 12.83 3.81
N ILE A 208 16.52 13.66 2.77
CA ILE A 208 17.64 14.05 1.94
C ILE A 208 18.03 15.46 2.31
N THR A 209 19.29 15.66 2.70
CA THR A 209 19.83 16.98 3.03
C THR A 209 20.98 17.33 2.08
N ILE A 210 20.90 18.51 1.48
CA ILE A 210 21.99 19.09 0.70
C ILE A 210 22.67 20.20 1.51
N LEU A 211 23.99 20.29 1.43
CA LEU A 211 24.80 21.27 2.13
C LEU A 211 25.81 21.92 1.19
N ASN A 212 25.97 23.23 1.31
CA ASN A 212 26.94 24.03 0.56
C ASN A 212 26.88 23.83 -0.98
N PRO A 213 25.70 23.88 -1.63
CA PRO A 213 25.63 23.84 -3.08
C PRO A 213 26.30 25.08 -3.68
N ASN A 214 27.12 24.91 -4.71
CA ASN A 214 27.85 25.99 -5.38
C ASN A 214 27.04 26.78 -6.42
N PHE A 215 25.81 26.35 -6.73
CA PHE A 215 24.88 27.01 -7.67
C PHE A 215 23.43 26.62 -7.38
N ASP A 216 22.48 27.39 -7.93
CA ASP A 216 21.05 27.08 -7.93
C ASP A 216 20.77 25.91 -8.90
N ALA A 217 20.15 24.84 -8.41
CA ALA A 217 19.84 23.65 -9.22
C ALA A 217 18.87 22.70 -8.50
N TYR A 218 18.95 21.42 -8.85
CA TYR A 218 18.18 20.35 -8.25
C TYR A 218 18.99 19.06 -8.11
N LEU A 219 18.56 18.21 -7.18
CA LEU A 219 19.06 16.86 -6.98
C LEU A 219 18.07 15.87 -7.59
N GLY A 220 18.57 15.04 -8.51
CA GLY A 220 17.84 13.93 -9.06
C GLY A 220 18.02 12.66 -8.24
N VAL A 221 16.95 11.92 -7.97
CA VAL A 221 17.00 10.62 -7.25
C VAL A 221 16.02 9.62 -7.85
N SER A 222 16.46 8.39 -8.11
CA SER A 222 15.68 7.32 -8.73
C SER A 222 16.24 5.94 -8.39
N ASP A 223 15.55 4.88 -8.81
CA ASP A 223 16.06 3.51 -8.88
C ASP A 223 16.62 3.17 -10.28
N SER A 224 16.65 4.13 -11.21
CA SER A 224 17.25 3.94 -12.53
C SER A 224 18.76 4.14 -12.54
N SER A 225 19.50 3.21 -13.16
CA SER A 225 20.95 3.29 -13.35
C SER A 225 21.40 4.23 -14.48
N THR A 226 20.51 5.08 -15.00
CA THR A 226 20.81 5.99 -16.12
C THR A 226 20.78 7.45 -15.68
N LEU A 227 21.87 8.17 -15.95
CA LEU A 227 22.02 9.58 -15.56
C LEU A 227 20.88 10.47 -16.08
N ALA A 228 20.48 10.27 -17.34
CA ALA A 228 19.39 11.05 -17.96
C ALA A 228 18.04 10.83 -17.24
N THR A 229 17.73 9.60 -16.83
CA THR A 229 16.49 9.30 -16.10
C THR A 229 16.55 9.88 -14.69
N VAL A 230 17.68 9.72 -13.98
CA VAL A 230 17.87 10.31 -12.65
C VAL A 230 17.74 11.83 -12.67
N LEU A 231 18.33 12.51 -13.65
CA LEU A 231 18.19 13.96 -13.81
C LEU A 231 16.79 14.39 -14.25
N SER A 232 15.92 13.48 -14.68
CA SER A 232 14.51 13.78 -14.94
C SER A 232 13.62 13.67 -13.69
N THR A 233 14.11 13.10 -12.58
CA THR A 233 13.35 12.90 -11.33
C THR A 233 13.80 13.87 -10.24
N VAL A 234 13.14 15.02 -10.14
CA VAL A 234 13.52 16.06 -9.17
C VAL A 234 13.11 15.68 -7.75
N ALA A 235 14.07 15.39 -6.89
CA ALA A 235 13.85 15.09 -5.47
C ALA A 235 13.91 16.34 -4.58
N LEU A 236 14.84 17.26 -4.88
CA LEU A 236 15.05 18.49 -4.11
C LEU A 236 15.51 19.61 -5.03
N ASN A 237 14.84 20.76 -4.99
CA ASN A 237 15.35 22.01 -5.56
C ASN A 237 16.12 22.78 -4.50
N TYR A 238 17.20 23.45 -4.88
CA TYR A 238 18.03 24.19 -3.96
C TYR A 238 18.66 25.43 -4.60
N THR A 239 18.99 26.38 -3.73
CA THR A 239 19.63 27.65 -4.06
C THR A 239 21.07 27.63 -3.55
N HIS A 240 21.95 28.33 -4.25
CA HIS A 240 23.36 28.52 -3.92
C HIS A 240 23.57 28.88 -2.45
N GLY A 241 24.49 28.15 -1.80
CA GLY A 241 24.88 28.36 -0.41
C GLY A 241 23.84 27.94 0.64
N GLN A 242 22.63 27.53 0.25
CA GLN A 242 21.58 27.14 1.19
C GLN A 242 21.63 25.64 1.49
N GLY A 243 21.65 25.30 2.78
CA GLY A 243 21.38 23.94 3.23
C GLY A 243 19.88 23.70 3.30
N LEU A 244 19.39 22.68 2.60
CA LEU A 244 17.97 22.32 2.56
C LEU A 244 17.78 20.83 2.79
N SER A 245 16.61 20.46 3.28
CA SER A 245 16.24 19.07 3.52
C SER A 245 14.82 18.79 3.02
N THR A 246 14.58 17.58 2.54
CA THR A 246 13.26 17.12 2.08
C THR A 246 13.06 15.65 2.40
N VAL A 247 11.81 15.22 2.49
CA VAL A 247 11.47 13.80 2.52
C VAL A 247 11.22 13.33 1.09
N TYR A 248 11.84 12.22 0.71
CA TYR A 248 11.68 11.61 -0.60
C TYR A 248 11.59 10.08 -0.48
N ILE A 249 10.71 9.47 -1.24
CA ILE A 249 10.53 8.01 -1.26
C ILE A 249 11.18 7.49 -2.54
N VAL A 250 12.17 6.61 -2.39
CA VAL A 250 12.85 5.98 -3.53
C VAL A 250 12.29 4.57 -3.71
N PRO A 251 11.64 4.28 -4.85
CA PRO A 251 11.26 2.91 -5.20
C PRO A 251 12.49 1.98 -5.22
N GLN A 252 12.31 0.68 -5.02
CA GLN A 252 13.36 -0.34 -5.16
C GLN A 252 12.87 -1.41 -6.14
N ILE A 253 12.34 -0.98 -7.30
CA ILE A 253 11.65 -1.85 -8.27
C ILE A 253 12.64 -2.48 -9.24
N SER A 254 13.62 -1.68 -9.69
CA SER A 254 14.69 -2.12 -10.60
C SER A 254 15.78 -2.94 -9.89
N GLY A 255 15.82 -2.89 -8.54
CA GLY A 255 16.82 -3.53 -7.71
C GLY A 255 17.02 -2.80 -6.37
N ASN A 256 18.03 -3.21 -5.62
CA ASN A 256 18.42 -2.64 -4.33
C ASN A 256 19.46 -1.51 -4.52
N THR A 257 19.13 -0.47 -5.26
CA THR A 257 20.05 0.65 -5.47
C THR A 257 19.30 1.96 -5.59
N ILE A 258 19.77 2.95 -4.83
CA ILE A 258 19.37 4.35 -4.92
C ILE A 258 20.41 5.04 -5.78
N PHE A 259 20.00 5.52 -6.95
CA PHE A 259 20.82 6.33 -7.84
C PHE A 259 20.47 7.80 -7.67
N PHE A 260 21.49 8.66 -7.70
CA PHE A 260 21.31 10.09 -7.57
C PHE A 260 22.38 10.87 -8.32
N ALA A 261 22.02 12.06 -8.77
CA ALA A 261 22.89 12.92 -9.55
C ALA A 261 22.46 14.38 -9.48
N MET A 262 23.41 15.28 -9.71
CA MET A 262 23.16 16.71 -9.89
C MET A 262 23.51 17.10 -11.34
N PRO A 263 22.90 18.14 -11.92
CA PRO A 263 23.32 18.73 -13.20
C PRO A 263 24.81 19.10 -13.26
N SER A 264 25.34 19.36 -14.46
CA SER A 264 26.76 19.66 -14.68
C SER A 264 27.25 20.93 -13.95
N ALA A 265 28.57 20.99 -13.69
CA ALA A 265 29.25 22.12 -13.02
C ALA A 265 28.81 22.40 -11.57
N LEU A 266 28.11 21.46 -10.94
CA LEU A 266 27.67 21.56 -9.55
C LEU A 266 28.63 20.87 -8.58
N THR A 267 28.69 21.36 -7.35
CA THR A 267 29.31 20.68 -6.21
C THR A 267 28.48 20.90 -4.97
N ALA A 268 28.19 19.84 -4.23
CA ALA A 268 27.49 19.93 -2.95
C ALA A 268 27.80 18.73 -2.06
N ASN A 269 27.63 18.87 -0.75
CA ASN A 269 27.56 17.71 0.13
C ASN A 269 26.13 17.21 0.24
N ILE A 270 25.96 15.90 0.28
CA ILE A 270 24.65 15.24 0.35
C ILE A 270 24.65 14.27 1.53
N ILE A 271 23.53 14.22 2.23
CA ILE A 271 23.28 13.31 3.35
C ILE A 271 21.93 12.66 3.13
N PHE A 272 21.88 11.33 3.26
CA PHE A 272 20.62 10.58 3.32
C PHE A 272 20.46 9.94 4.70
N ASP A 273 19.35 10.27 5.35
CA ASP A 273 18.90 9.64 6.59
C ASP A 273 17.63 8.84 6.29
N VAL A 274 17.58 7.54 6.60
CA VAL A 274 16.37 6.73 6.45
C VAL A 274 15.41 6.98 7.62
N ILE A 275 14.13 7.09 7.32
CA ILE A 275 13.05 7.25 8.30
C ILE A 275 12.00 6.15 8.24
N GLY A 276 12.10 5.24 7.27
CA GLY A 276 11.22 4.09 7.15
C GLY A 276 11.34 3.42 5.80
N TYR A 277 10.56 2.38 5.60
CA TYR A 277 10.51 1.64 4.33
C TYR A 277 9.10 1.11 4.08
N PHE A 278 8.85 0.72 2.83
CA PHE A 278 7.64 0.07 2.38
C PHE A 278 7.99 -1.36 1.99
N ALA A 279 7.37 -2.33 2.65
CA ALA A 279 7.59 -3.76 2.37
C ALA A 279 6.26 -4.50 2.23
N VAL A 280 6.28 -5.65 1.56
CA VAL A 280 5.11 -6.56 1.59
C VAL A 280 4.82 -6.97 3.04
N SER A 281 3.54 -6.98 3.41
CA SER A 281 3.15 -7.44 4.75
C SER A 281 3.58 -8.91 4.90
N GLU A 282 4.48 -9.17 5.85
CA GLU A 282 4.72 -10.55 6.26
C GLU A 282 3.48 -11.02 7.06
N ALA A 283 3.03 -12.25 6.81
CA ALA A 283 1.92 -12.82 7.56
C ALA A 283 2.33 -12.94 9.02
N THR A 284 1.71 -12.17 9.92
CA THR A 284 2.03 -12.26 11.34
C THR A 284 1.62 -13.64 11.85
N PRO A 285 2.56 -14.43 12.42
CA PRO A 285 2.21 -15.74 12.97
C PRO A 285 1.11 -15.59 14.02
N LEU A 286 0.10 -16.47 13.98
CA LEU A 286 -0.92 -16.48 15.03
C LEU A 286 -0.27 -16.83 16.37
N ASP A 287 -0.55 -16.04 17.39
CA ASP A 287 -0.20 -16.37 18.77
C ASP A 287 -1.32 -17.23 19.33
N CYS A 288 -1.01 -18.51 19.53
CA CYS A 288 -1.96 -19.52 19.93
C CYS A 288 -1.57 -20.16 21.26
N ILE A 289 -2.55 -20.25 22.16
CA ILE A 289 -2.46 -20.92 23.45
C ILE A 289 -3.51 -22.04 23.52
N SER A 290 -3.21 -23.07 24.28
CA SER A 290 -4.20 -24.08 24.66
C SER A 290 -4.68 -23.79 26.08
N THR A 291 -5.99 -23.86 26.31
CA THR A 291 -6.56 -23.74 27.66
C THR A 291 -6.34 -25.02 28.46
N ALA A 292 -6.45 -24.92 29.78
CA ALA A 292 -6.56 -26.12 30.63
C ALA A 292 -7.76 -26.98 30.21
N GLU A 293 -7.61 -28.30 30.39
CA GLU A 293 -8.67 -29.28 30.16
C GLU A 293 -9.73 -29.18 31.27
N VAL A 294 -11.00 -29.29 30.86
CA VAL A 294 -12.11 -29.57 31.76
C VAL A 294 -12.32 -31.08 31.75
N ASP A 295 -12.25 -31.67 32.93
CA ASP A 295 -12.33 -33.12 33.11
C ASP A 295 -13.65 -33.49 33.78
N SER A 296 -14.25 -34.59 33.32
CA SER A 296 -15.40 -35.17 34.01
C SER A 296 -15.45 -36.66 33.82
N THR A 297 -15.76 -37.37 34.90
CA THR A 297 -15.98 -38.82 34.88
C THR A 297 -17.37 -39.14 34.36
N VAL A 298 -17.44 -39.97 33.32
CA VAL A 298 -18.69 -40.38 32.66
C VAL A 298 -18.85 -41.89 32.86
N ALA A 299 -20.00 -42.32 33.37
CA ALA A 299 -20.31 -43.73 33.56
C ALA A 299 -20.48 -44.47 32.22
N ASN A 300 -20.33 -45.80 32.21
CA ASN A 300 -20.57 -46.62 31.03
C ASN A 300 -22.00 -46.40 30.49
N GLY A 301 -22.13 -46.19 29.18
CA GLY A 301 -23.38 -45.98 28.49
C GLY A 301 -23.99 -44.58 28.67
N ALA A 302 -23.36 -43.71 29.47
CA ALA A 302 -23.84 -42.35 29.67
C ALA A 302 -23.38 -41.41 28.55
N ASN A 303 -24.26 -40.46 28.23
CA ASN A 303 -23.96 -39.33 27.36
C ASN A 303 -23.36 -38.19 28.17
N TRP A 304 -22.52 -37.39 27.53
CA TRP A 304 -22.00 -36.16 28.10
C TRP A 304 -21.95 -35.04 27.07
N SER A 305 -22.05 -33.81 27.56
CA SER A 305 -21.88 -32.57 26.81
C SER A 305 -21.19 -31.58 27.75
N PHE A 306 -19.90 -31.30 27.52
CA PHE A 306 -19.16 -30.32 28.32
C PHE A 306 -18.61 -29.22 27.43
N ASN A 307 -18.68 -28.01 27.94
CA ASN A 307 -18.10 -26.84 27.29
C ASN A 307 -16.60 -26.80 27.59
N ALA A 308 -15.79 -26.70 26.55
CA ALA A 308 -14.36 -26.46 26.75
C ALA A 308 -14.13 -25.05 27.32
N THR A 309 -13.09 -24.92 28.15
CA THR A 309 -12.68 -23.68 28.82
C THR A 309 -12.69 -22.50 27.85
N ALA A 310 -13.26 -21.36 28.29
CA ALA A 310 -13.28 -20.14 27.50
C ALA A 310 -11.86 -19.62 27.20
N CYS A 311 -11.69 -18.99 26.03
CA CYS A 311 -10.42 -18.34 25.72
C CYS A 311 -10.21 -17.14 26.65
N PRO A 312 -8.98 -16.90 27.12
CA PRO A 312 -8.64 -15.66 27.80
C PRO A 312 -8.98 -14.43 26.96
N SER A 313 -9.20 -13.29 27.63
CA SER A 313 -9.46 -12.02 26.95
C SER A 313 -8.40 -11.73 25.88
N GLY A 314 -8.85 -11.30 24.70
CA GLY A 314 -7.97 -10.99 23.56
C GLY A 314 -7.59 -12.20 22.69
N TYR A 315 -8.05 -13.41 23.01
CA TYR A 315 -7.93 -14.58 22.15
C TYR A 315 -9.29 -15.07 21.67
N THR A 316 -9.35 -15.55 20.44
CA THR A 316 -10.54 -16.16 19.83
C THR A 316 -10.35 -17.67 19.74
N ARG A 317 -11.41 -18.44 20.04
CA ARG A 317 -11.37 -19.91 19.92
C ARG A 317 -11.30 -20.30 18.45
N VAL A 318 -10.32 -21.12 18.09
CA VAL A 318 -10.15 -21.64 16.73
C VAL A 318 -10.34 -23.15 16.65
N GLU A 319 -10.24 -23.86 17.78
CA GLU A 319 -10.40 -25.31 17.86
C GLU A 319 -10.92 -25.72 19.24
N ILE A 320 -11.56 -26.88 19.29
CA ILE A 320 -11.91 -27.60 20.52
C ILE A 320 -11.23 -28.97 20.46
N GLY A 321 -10.45 -29.29 21.48
CA GLY A 321 -9.88 -30.61 21.68
C GLY A 321 -10.79 -31.46 22.57
N CYS A 322 -11.32 -32.55 22.02
CA CYS A 322 -12.14 -33.52 22.75
C CYS A 322 -11.41 -34.87 22.78
N ARG A 323 -11.19 -35.44 23.96
CA ARG A 323 -10.57 -36.78 24.09
C ARG A 323 -11.10 -37.56 25.28
N ALA A 324 -10.91 -38.88 25.24
CA ALA A 324 -11.17 -39.81 26.33
C ALA A 324 -9.83 -40.35 26.87
N ASP A 325 -9.81 -40.86 28.10
CA ASP A 325 -8.66 -41.56 28.69
C ASP A 325 -8.19 -42.75 27.83
N PHE A 326 -9.14 -43.45 27.18
CA PHE A 326 -8.88 -44.67 26.44
C PHE A 326 -9.21 -44.51 24.95
N PHE A 327 -8.47 -45.23 24.11
CA PHE A 327 -8.73 -45.25 22.67
C PHE A 327 -9.97 -46.09 22.35
N ASN A 328 -10.78 -45.67 21.35
CA ASN A 328 -12.02 -46.36 20.93
C ASN A 328 -13.04 -46.61 22.06
N SER A 329 -12.98 -45.84 23.14
CA SER A 329 -13.83 -46.02 24.31
C SER A 329 -15.04 -45.09 24.32
N SER A 330 -15.17 -44.21 23.31
CA SER A 330 -16.22 -43.20 23.21
C SER A 330 -16.67 -43.03 21.77
N VAL A 331 -17.96 -42.75 21.61
CA VAL A 331 -18.56 -42.37 20.31
C VAL A 331 -18.90 -40.88 20.37
N PHE A 332 -18.16 -40.07 19.62
CA PHE A 332 -18.38 -38.61 19.55
C PHE A 332 -19.53 -38.29 18.60
N ALA A 333 -20.53 -37.56 19.12
CA ALA A 333 -21.68 -37.06 18.38
C ALA A 333 -21.38 -35.69 17.77
N SER A 334 -20.70 -34.80 18.51
CA SER A 334 -20.20 -33.53 18.02
C SER A 334 -18.88 -33.17 18.71
N ASN A 335 -17.94 -32.68 17.90
CA ASN A 335 -16.72 -32.03 18.32
C ASN A 335 -16.68 -30.71 17.57
N GLY A 336 -17.31 -29.65 18.08
CA GLY A 336 -17.51 -28.50 17.22
C GLY A 336 -18.07 -27.22 17.82
N PHE A 337 -17.85 -26.16 17.05
CA PHE A 337 -18.35 -24.82 17.28
C PHE A 337 -19.70 -24.68 16.57
N THR A 338 -20.79 -24.49 17.32
CA THR A 338 -22.05 -24.03 16.71
C THR A 338 -22.09 -22.51 16.86
N PRO A 339 -22.16 -21.71 15.78
CA PRO A 339 -22.28 -20.26 15.91
C PRO A 339 -23.50 -19.89 16.77
N GLY A 340 -23.27 -19.29 17.95
CA GLY A 340 -24.33 -18.93 18.90
C GLY A 340 -24.64 -19.96 19.99
N ALA A 341 -24.03 -21.15 19.96
CA ALA A 341 -24.01 -22.07 21.10
C ALA A 341 -22.56 -22.25 21.60
N ASN A 342 -22.42 -22.66 22.86
CA ASN A 342 -21.11 -22.91 23.44
C ASN A 342 -20.35 -23.97 22.62
N ALA A 343 -19.03 -23.83 22.57
CA ALA A 343 -18.15 -24.80 21.95
C ALA A 343 -17.98 -26.01 22.89
N ASP A 344 -18.60 -27.12 22.52
CA ASP A 344 -18.76 -28.30 23.37
C ASP A 344 -18.26 -29.60 22.73
N CYS A 345 -17.95 -30.55 23.62
CA CYS A 345 -17.63 -31.92 23.28
C CYS A 345 -18.81 -32.80 23.68
N GLN A 346 -19.41 -33.50 22.73
CA GLN A 346 -20.51 -34.43 22.97
C GLN A 346 -20.12 -35.85 22.59
N ALA A 347 -20.20 -36.77 23.53
CA ALA A 347 -19.97 -38.18 23.26
C ALA A 347 -20.80 -39.09 24.16
N THR A 348 -20.83 -40.37 23.80
CA THR A 348 -21.30 -41.46 24.67
C THR A 348 -20.10 -42.28 25.11
N ASN A 349 -19.98 -42.55 26.40
CA ASN A 349 -18.99 -43.48 26.92
C ASN A 349 -19.41 -44.92 26.57
N THR A 350 -18.61 -45.62 25.77
CA THR A 350 -18.83 -47.03 25.39
C THR A 350 -17.82 -47.98 26.04
N PHE A 351 -16.99 -47.48 26.96
CA PHE A 351 -16.07 -48.30 27.74
C PHE A 351 -16.83 -49.19 28.72
N GLY A 352 -16.28 -50.37 29.04
CA GLY A 352 -16.89 -51.31 30.00
C GLY A 352 -17.04 -50.76 31.43
N GLY A 353 -16.51 -49.57 31.74
CA GLY A 353 -16.62 -48.89 33.02
C GLY A 353 -16.67 -47.36 32.89
N SER A 354 -16.58 -46.66 34.02
CA SER A 354 -16.45 -45.20 34.03
C SER A 354 -15.09 -44.79 33.44
N GLN A 355 -15.05 -43.66 32.74
CA GLN A 355 -13.79 -43.04 32.28
C GLN A 355 -13.84 -41.52 32.35
N THR A 356 -12.68 -40.86 32.33
CA THR A 356 -12.60 -39.41 32.26
C THR A 356 -12.62 -38.94 30.81
N MET A 357 -13.43 -37.92 30.57
CA MET A 357 -13.51 -37.22 29.31
C MET A 357 -12.92 -35.82 29.49
N HIS A 358 -12.17 -35.36 28.50
CA HIS A 358 -11.43 -34.11 28.52
C HIS A 358 -11.91 -33.18 27.41
N ALA A 359 -12.07 -31.90 27.75
CA ALA A 359 -12.39 -30.84 26.81
C ALA A 359 -11.44 -29.64 26.97
N SER A 360 -10.78 -29.22 25.90
CA SER A 360 -9.91 -28.03 25.87
C SER A 360 -10.19 -27.16 24.65
N SER A 361 -9.72 -25.91 24.67
CA SER A 361 -9.82 -24.97 23.57
C SER A 361 -8.44 -24.60 23.06
N ARG A 362 -8.25 -24.56 21.73
CA ARG A 362 -7.15 -23.81 21.12
C ARG A 362 -7.64 -22.39 20.86
N CYS A 363 -6.93 -21.43 21.43
CA CYS A 363 -7.27 -20.03 21.38
C CYS A 363 -6.15 -19.30 20.66
N CYS A 364 -6.46 -18.57 19.60
CA CYS A 364 -5.48 -17.81 18.85
C CYS A 364 -5.87 -16.33 18.77
N ARG A 365 -4.86 -15.49 18.61
CA ARG A 365 -5.00 -14.09 18.24
C ARG A 365 -4.00 -13.74 17.17
N VAL A 366 -4.24 -12.63 16.48
CA VAL A 366 -3.24 -12.01 15.62
C VAL A 366 -2.44 -11.03 16.49
N PRO A 367 -1.14 -11.25 16.72
CA PRO A 367 -0.30 -10.30 17.44
C PRO A 367 -0.25 -8.98 16.66
N GLY A 368 -0.68 -7.88 17.25
CA GLY A 368 -0.50 -6.56 16.66
C GLY A 368 -1.40 -6.29 15.44
N ARG A 369 -2.65 -5.90 15.70
CA ARG A 369 -3.19 -4.66 15.14
C ARG A 369 -3.75 -3.82 16.27
#